data_AF-A0A967GJJ9-F1
#
_entry.id   AF-A0A967GJJ9-F1
#
_cell.length_a   1.000
_cell.length_b   1.000
_cell.length_c   1.000
_cell.angle_alpha   90.00
_cell.angle_beta   90.00
_cell.angle_gamma   90.00
#
_symmetry.space_group_name_H-M   'P 1'
#
loop_
_entity.id
_entity.type
_entity.pdbx_description
1 polymer ?
#
loop_
_entity_poly.entity_id
_entity_poly.type
_entity_poly.pdbx_seq_one_letter_code
_entity_poly.pdbx_strand_id
1 'polypeptide(L)'
;HPDHPEILIVSNVKEADRHIGVPHAGKYWHTDLSYMKAPSRGSLLYAIEIPVESGRALGDTRFTSTVAAYDALPEATKARIEELHATFSLAA
;
A
#
# COMPACT_ATOMS: atom_id res chain seq x y z
N HIS A 1 -8.80 -4.77 -14.28
CA HIS A 1 -9.31 -4.08 -15.49
C HIS A 1 -10.14 -5.09 -16.29
N PRO A 2 -11.22 -4.70 -17.00
CA PRO A 2 -12.10 -5.66 -17.69
C PRO A 2 -11.35 -6.66 -18.58
N ASP A 3 -10.35 -6.18 -19.33
CA ASP A 3 -9.54 -7.02 -20.23
C ASP A 3 -8.21 -7.50 -19.64
N HIS A 4 -7.84 -7.01 -18.45
CA HIS A 4 -6.55 -7.26 -17.81
C HIS A 4 -6.77 -7.55 -16.31
N PRO A 5 -7.01 -8.82 -15.93
CA PRO A 5 -7.29 -9.20 -14.55
C PRO A 5 -6.13 -8.91 -13.58
N GLU A 6 -4.90 -8.82 -14.08
CA GLU A 6 -3.68 -8.48 -13.34
C GLU A 6 -3.65 -7.03 -12.87
N ILE A 7 -4.49 -6.15 -13.43
CA ILE A 7 -4.53 -4.73 -13.07
C ILE A 7 -5.59 -4.49 -12.00
N LEU A 8 -5.13 -4.18 -10.78
CA LEU A 8 -5.97 -3.62 -9.72
C LEU A 8 -6.28 -2.15 -10.03
N ILE A 9 -7.57 -1.81 -10.11
CA ILE A 9 -8.02 -0.43 -10.27
C ILE A 9 -8.31 0.15 -8.89
N VAL A 10 -7.58 1.20 -8.51
CA VAL A 10 -7.83 2.00 -7.32
C VAL A 10 -8.50 3.30 -7.75
N SER A 11 -9.80 3.44 -7.48
CA SER A 11 -10.56 4.61 -7.91
C SER A 11 -11.75 4.88 -7.00
N ASN A 12 -12.01 6.16 -6.73
CA ASN A 12 -13.21 6.63 -6.04
C ASN A 12 -14.33 7.05 -7.01
N VAL A 13 -14.11 6.96 -8.32
CA VAL A 13 -15.09 7.28 -9.36
C VAL A 13 -16.24 6.27 -9.35
N LYS A 14 -17.45 6.75 -9.65
CA LYS A 14 -18.65 5.93 -9.80
C LYS A 14 -19.23 6.06 -11.20
N GLU A 15 -19.72 4.95 -11.74
CA GLU A 15 -20.53 4.86 -12.95
C GLU A 15 -21.85 4.16 -12.64
N ALA A 16 -22.98 4.77 -13.02
CA ALA A 16 -24.32 4.26 -12.70
C ALA A 16 -24.45 3.83 -11.21
N ASP A 17 -23.93 4.69 -10.33
CA ASP A 17 -23.87 4.53 -8.86
C ASP A 17 -23.00 3.37 -8.32
N ARG A 18 -22.23 2.69 -9.17
CA ARG A 18 -21.26 1.66 -8.78
C ARG A 18 -19.84 2.16 -8.86
N HIS A 19 -19.01 1.80 -7.89
CA HIS A 19 -17.58 2.13 -7.93
C HIS A 19 -16.85 1.39 -9.04
N ILE A 20 -15.95 2.10 -9.73
CA ILE A 20 -14.96 1.48 -10.59
C ILE A 20 -13.80 1.00 -9.71
N GLY A 21 -13.55 -0.30 -9.65
CA GLY A 21 -12.45 -0.85 -8.84
C GLY A 21 -12.66 -0.68 -7.33
N VAL A 22 -11.56 -0.54 -6.59
CA VAL A 22 -11.57 -0.46 -5.11
C VAL A 22 -11.44 1.01 -4.68
N PRO A 23 -12.48 1.58 -4.04
CA PRO A 23 -12.37 2.93 -3.49
C PRO A 23 -11.48 2.92 -2.26
N HIS A 24 -10.70 4.01 -2.09
CA HIS A 24 -10.01 4.29 -0.84
C HIS A 24 -9.00 3.23 -0.36
N ALA A 25 -8.40 2.48 -1.28
CA ALA A 25 -7.36 1.50 -0.95
C ALA A 25 -6.11 2.16 -0.34
N GLY A 26 -5.41 1.41 0.53
CA GLY A 26 -4.06 1.78 0.99
C GLY A 26 -3.97 2.95 1.97
N LYS A 27 -5.04 3.30 2.69
CA LYS A 27 -5.07 4.43 3.64
C LYS A 27 -4.31 4.23 4.96
N TYR A 28 -3.54 3.15 5.10
CA TYR A 28 -2.73 2.83 6.28
C TYR A 28 -1.34 2.34 5.84
N TRP A 29 -0.36 2.34 6.74
CA TRP A 29 0.97 1.81 6.45
C TRP A 29 0.90 0.31 6.19
N HIS A 30 1.37 -0.12 5.03
CA HIS A 30 1.39 -1.52 4.62
C HIS A 30 2.51 -1.76 3.61
N THR A 31 2.78 -3.04 3.35
CA THR A 31 3.45 -3.50 2.12
C THR A 31 2.50 -4.47 1.43
N ASP A 32 2.42 -4.39 0.10
CA ASP A 32 1.40 -5.10 -0.67
C ASP A 32 1.48 -6.61 -0.48
N LEU A 33 0.32 -7.22 -0.21
CA LEU A 33 0.16 -8.67 -0.06
C LEU A 33 1.07 -9.31 1.01
N SER A 34 1.47 -8.56 2.03
CA SER A 34 2.31 -9.07 3.14
C SER A 34 1.74 -10.29 3.87
N TYR A 35 0.43 -10.47 3.82
CA TYR A 35 -0.31 -11.60 4.40
C TYR A 35 -0.33 -12.86 3.52
N MET A 36 0.16 -12.78 2.28
CA MET A 36 0.23 -13.92 1.37
C MET A 36 1.50 -14.73 1.62
N LYS A 37 1.46 -16.05 1.36
CA LYS A 37 2.63 -16.93 1.48
C LYS A 37 3.82 -16.45 0.62
N ALA A 38 3.52 -15.88 -0.54
CA ALA A 38 4.50 -15.26 -1.42
C ALA A 38 4.07 -13.79 -1.65
N PRO A 39 4.57 -12.85 -0.82
CA PRO A 39 4.24 -11.43 -0.96
C PRO A 39 4.78 -10.82 -2.24
N SER A 40 4.24 -9.66 -2.61
CA SER A 40 4.76 -8.87 -3.73
C SER A 40 6.19 -8.42 -3.48
N ARG A 41 7.05 -8.54 -4.49
CA ARG A 41 8.44 -8.04 -4.43
C ARG A 41 8.56 -6.54 -4.74
N GLY A 42 7.52 -5.96 -5.31
CA GLY A 42 7.45 -4.55 -5.69
C GLY A 42 6.07 -4.24 -6.25
N SER A 43 5.82 -2.94 -6.41
CA SER A 43 4.53 -2.42 -6.85
C SER A 43 4.74 -1.39 -7.96
N LEU A 44 3.83 -1.35 -8.92
CA LEU A 44 3.79 -0.38 -9.99
C LEU A 44 2.47 0.38 -9.91
N LEU A 45 2.53 1.70 -9.83
CA LEU A 45 1.37 2.57 -9.91
C LEU A 45 1.45 3.39 -11.19
N TYR A 46 0.34 3.43 -11.93
CA TYR A 46 0.17 4.24 -13.12
C TYR A 46 -1.04 5.17 -12.91
N ALA A 47 -0.78 6.47 -12.84
CA ALA A 47 -1.81 7.46 -12.57
C ALA A 47 -2.64 7.74 -13.84
N ILE A 48 -3.96 7.60 -13.72
CA ILE A 48 -4.93 7.91 -14.78
C ILE A 48 -5.59 9.26 -14.51
N GLU A 49 -6.17 9.42 -13.32
CA GLU A 49 -6.80 10.65 -12.85
C GLU A 49 -6.23 11.01 -11.48
N ILE A 50 -5.79 12.27 -11.31
CA ILE A 50 -5.26 12.79 -10.06
C ILE A 50 -6.12 13.97 -9.63
N PRO A 51 -6.68 13.98 -8.41
CA PRO A 51 -7.45 15.12 -7.92
C PRO A 51 -6.57 16.36 -7.79
N VAL A 52 -7.08 17.50 -8.25
CA VAL A 52 -6.40 18.80 -8.15
C VAL A 52 -7.31 19.81 -7.46
N GLU A 53 -6.79 20.48 -6.44
CA GLU A 53 -7.47 21.57 -5.75
C GLU A 53 -6.57 22.81 -5.72
N SER A 54 -7.08 23.96 -6.14
CA SER A 54 -6.33 25.22 -6.20
C SER A 54 -4.96 25.10 -6.92
N GLY A 55 -4.91 24.31 -7.99
CA GLY A 55 -3.69 24.08 -8.79
C GLY A 55 -2.69 23.09 -8.17
N ARG A 56 -3.02 22.46 -7.04
CA ARG A 56 -2.18 21.44 -6.38
C ARG A 56 -2.76 20.04 -6.55
N ALA A 57 -1.92 19.11 -7.01
CA ALA A 57 -2.25 17.68 -6.99
C ALA A 57 -2.39 17.16 -5.56
N LEU A 58 -3.40 16.34 -5.32
CA LEU A 58 -3.70 15.69 -4.05
C LEU A 58 -3.47 14.17 -4.15
N GLY A 59 -3.54 13.48 -3.01
CA GLY A 59 -3.45 12.01 -2.98
C GLY A 59 -2.04 11.45 -2.96
N ASP A 60 -1.09 12.20 -2.38
CA ASP A 60 0.31 11.77 -2.22
C ASP A 60 0.41 10.36 -1.63
N THR A 61 1.26 9.53 -2.24
CA THR A 61 1.64 8.24 -1.64
C THR A 61 2.89 8.44 -0.79
N ARG A 62 2.82 8.07 0.48
CA ARG A 62 3.96 8.13 1.39
C ARG A 62 4.69 6.79 1.41
N PHE A 63 6.02 6.86 1.44
CA PHE A 63 6.89 5.69 1.54
C PHE A 63 7.76 5.80 2.80
N THR A 64 8.16 4.65 3.31
CA THR A 64 9.16 4.53 4.38
C THR A 64 10.05 3.33 4.10
N SER A 65 11.34 3.42 4.48
CA SER A 65 12.27 2.30 4.39
C SER A 65 12.28 1.57 5.73
N THR A 66 11.83 0.31 5.73
CA THR A 66 11.87 -0.54 6.94
C THR A 66 13.29 -0.94 7.31
N VAL A 67 14.21 -0.99 6.34
CA VAL A 67 15.65 -1.19 6.58
C VAL A 67 16.22 -0.01 7.36
N ALA A 68 16.01 1.22 6.87
CA ALA A 68 16.49 2.42 7.56
C ALA A 68 15.83 2.58 8.95
N ALA A 69 14.55 2.22 9.07
CA ALA A 69 13.86 2.22 10.36
C ALA A 69 14.47 1.21 11.34
N TYR A 70 14.82 0.00 10.89
CA TYR A 70 15.49 -1.02 11.71
C TYR A 70 16.89 -0.56 12.11
N ASP A 71 17.68 -0.02 11.17
CA ASP A 71 19.05 0.46 11.42
C ASP A 71 19.11 1.55 12.49
N ALA A 72 18.09 2.42 12.53
CA ALA A 72 17.95 3.51 13.50
C ALA A 72 17.48 3.07 14.89
N LEU A 73 17.10 1.79 15.09
CA LEU A 73 16.69 1.29 16.41
C LEU A 73 17.88 1.23 17.38
N PRO A 74 17.65 1.47 18.69
CA PRO A 74 18.65 1.17 19.71
C PRO A 74 19.04 -0.31 19.67
N GLU A 75 20.31 -0.63 19.91
CA GLU A 75 20.82 -2.01 19.88
C GLU A 75 20.07 -2.95 20.83
N ALA A 76 19.64 -2.46 22.00
CA ALA A 76 18.82 -3.23 22.93
C ALA A 76 17.46 -3.63 22.32
N THR A 77 16.90 -2.82 21.43
CA THR A 77 15.65 -3.15 20.73
C THR A 77 15.89 -4.16 19.64
N LYS A 78 16.96 -4.00 18.83
CA LYS A 78 17.35 -4.98 17.80
C LYS A 78 17.56 -6.37 18.42
N ALA A 79 18.37 -6.45 19.48
CA ALA A 79 18.61 -7.70 20.20
C ALA A 79 17.33 -8.34 20.76
N ARG A 80 16.36 -7.53 21.20
CA ARG A 80 15.08 -8.03 21.71
C ARG A 80 14.18 -8.62 20.63
N ILE A 81 14.27 -8.14 19.39
CA ILE A 81 13.34 -8.52 18.31
C ILE A 81 13.94 -9.48 17.27
N GLU A 82 15.25 -9.73 17.33
CA GLU A 82 15.99 -10.50 16.33
C GLU A 82 15.39 -11.88 16.02
N GLU A 83 15.04 -12.64 17.06
CA GLU A 83 14.51 -14.00 16.93
C GLU A 83 12.96 -14.03 16.90
N LEU A 84 12.31 -12.87 16.81
CA LEU A 84 10.85 -12.80 16.82
C LEU A 84 10.29 -12.89 15.40
N HIS A 85 9.20 -13.63 15.28
CA HIS A 85 8.46 -13.76 14.04
C HIS A 85 7.17 -12.94 14.12
N ALA A 86 6.87 -12.18 13.05
CA ALA A 86 5.62 -11.43 12.93
C ALA A 86 4.59 -12.23 12.13
N THR A 87 3.32 -12.15 12.55
CA THR A 87 2.18 -12.66 11.77
C THR A 87 1.55 -11.49 11.02
N PHE A 88 1.40 -11.62 9.71
CA PHE A 88 0.69 -10.67 8.86
C PHE A 88 -0.65 -11.28 8.46
N SER A 89 -1.75 -10.59 8.75
CA SER A 89 -3.08 -11.00 8.37
C SER A 89 -3.81 -9.86 7.67
N LEU A 90 -4.72 -10.23 6.75
CA LEU A 90 -5.72 -9.32 6.22
C LEU A 90 -6.91 -9.33 7.18
N ALA A 91 -6.73 -8.75 8.37
CA ALA A 91 -7.84 -8.45 9.26
C ALA A 91 -8.42 -7.09 8.86
N ALA A 92 -9.67 -7.10 8.40
CA ALA A 92 -10.51 -5.89 8.36
C ALA A 92 -11.00 -5.57 9.77
#